data_AF-A0A6C0HLE6-F1
#
_entry.id   AF-A0A6C0HLE6-F1
#
_cell.length_a   1.000
_cell.length_b   1.000
_cell.length_c   1.000
_cell.angle_alpha   90.00
_cell.angle_beta   90.00
_cell.angle_gamma   90.00
#
_symmetry.space_group_name_H-M   'P 1'
#
loop_
_entity.id
_entity.type
_entity.pdbx_description
1 polymer ?
#
loop_
_entity_poly.entity_id
_entity_poly.type
_entity_poly.pdbx_seq_one_letter_code
_entity_poly.pdbx_strand_id
1 'polypeptide(L)'
;MTNQTKTLLHFIDTNNSSGLNKALKKNKHEQAALQEVLNYAALMGDDQSIRVLFMNGANATTEAYANAFKTTATQGHGGHTLAAVYIKSIKNKLIDPSIPLSKLNLTISYKNTKNTKTI
;
A
#
# COMPACT_ATOMS: atom_id res chain seq x y z
N MET A 1 13.28 7.76 -16.03
CA MET A 1 12.08 6.93 -15.87
C MET A 1 11.86 6.09 -17.13
N THR A 2 11.76 4.77 -17.00
CA THR A 2 11.62 3.83 -18.14
C THR A 2 10.20 3.87 -18.74
N ASN A 3 10.01 3.37 -19.97
CA ASN A 3 8.67 3.22 -20.56
C ASN A 3 7.78 2.27 -19.76
N GLN A 4 8.34 1.23 -19.13
CA GLN A 4 7.60 0.32 -18.28
C GLN A 4 7.10 1.01 -17.00
N THR A 5 7.96 1.78 -16.32
CA THR A 5 7.56 2.57 -15.15
C THR A 5 6.42 3.53 -15.52
N LYS A 6 6.52 4.24 -16.64
CA LYS A 6 5.43 5.12 -17.14
C LYS A 6 4.10 4.38 -17.28
N THR A 7 4.10 3.18 -17.85
CA THR A 7 2.90 2.36 -17.97
C THR A 7 2.33 1.97 -16.60
N LEU A 8 3.19 1.62 -15.63
CA LEU A 8 2.75 1.27 -14.28
C LEU A 8 2.14 2.48 -13.56
N LEU A 9 2.75 3.66 -13.68
CA LEU A 9 2.20 4.90 -13.10
C LEU A 9 0.86 5.27 -13.72
N HIS A 10 0.69 5.09 -15.04
CA HIS A 10 -0.59 5.32 -15.71
C HIS A 10 -1.73 4.47 -15.14
N PHE A 11 -1.46 3.23 -14.71
CA PHE A 11 -2.48 2.42 -14.05
C PHE A 11 -2.88 2.97 -12.67
N ILE A 12 -1.97 3.63 -11.95
CA ILE A 12 -2.28 4.31 -10.69
C ILE A 12 -3.14 5.56 -10.97
N ASP A 13 -2.75 6.36 -11.96
CA ASP A 13 -3.51 7.57 -12.35
C ASP A 13 -4.95 7.26 -12.78
N THR A 14 -5.16 6.07 -13.34
CA THR A 14 -6.48 5.58 -13.79
C THR A 14 -7.20 4.69 -12.77
N ASN A 15 -6.65 4.56 -11.54
CA ASN A 15 -7.17 3.71 -10.47
C ASN A 15 -7.43 2.24 -10.91
N ASN A 16 -6.56 1.71 -11.77
CA ASN A 16 -6.68 0.40 -12.38
C ASN A 16 -5.69 -0.60 -11.77
N SER A 17 -5.86 -0.90 -10.48
CA SER A 17 -5.03 -1.85 -9.72
C SER A 17 -5.03 -3.27 -10.32
N SER A 18 -6.12 -3.67 -10.99
CA SER A 18 -6.19 -4.94 -11.72
C SER A 18 -5.28 -4.96 -12.96
N GLY A 19 -5.27 -3.87 -13.74
CA GLY A 19 -4.36 -3.68 -14.86
C GLY A 19 -2.90 -3.63 -14.42
N LEU A 20 -2.64 -2.92 -13.31
CA LEU A 20 -1.33 -2.87 -12.66
C LEU A 20 -0.83 -4.28 -12.30
N ASN A 21 -1.65 -5.09 -11.63
CA ASN A 21 -1.28 -6.45 -11.23
C ASN A 21 -0.98 -7.35 -12.45
N LYS A 22 -1.77 -7.24 -13.52
CA LYS A 22 -1.51 -7.98 -14.77
C LYS A 22 -0.18 -7.56 -15.40
N ALA A 23 0.11 -6.27 -15.44
CA ALA A 23 1.36 -5.74 -15.99
C ALA A 23 2.59 -6.14 -15.16
N LEU A 24 2.46 -6.15 -13.83
CA LEU A 24 3.51 -6.58 -12.91
C LEU A 24 3.82 -8.07 -13.04
N LYS A 25 2.81 -8.93 -13.24
CA LYS A 25 3.02 -10.37 -13.43
C LYS A 25 3.61 -10.75 -14.79
N LYS A 26 3.44 -9.90 -15.81
CA LYS A 26 3.88 -10.20 -17.19
C LYS A 26 5.39 -10.08 -17.37
N ASN A 27 6.05 -9.21 -16.60
CA ASN A 27 7.47 -8.92 -16.73
C ASN A 27 8.16 -9.03 -15.37
N LYS A 28 9.45 -9.40 -15.35
CA LYS A 28 10.26 -9.19 -14.15
C LYS A 28 10.58 -7.71 -14.05
N HIS A 29 10.26 -7.12 -12.91
CA HIS A 29 10.55 -5.72 -12.62
C HIS A 29 11.71 -5.63 -11.64
N GLU A 30 12.64 -4.72 -11.89
CA GLU A 30 13.70 -4.43 -10.93
C GLU A 30 13.12 -3.77 -9.69
N GLN A 31 13.78 -3.97 -8.54
CA GLN A 31 13.33 -3.42 -7.28
C GLN A 31 13.26 -1.88 -7.30
N ALA A 32 14.15 -1.22 -8.03
CA ALA A 32 14.14 0.23 -8.20
C ALA A 32 12.85 0.71 -8.88
N ALA A 33 12.38 0.02 -9.92
CA ALA A 33 11.13 0.36 -10.61
C ALA A 33 9.92 0.12 -9.71
N LEU A 34 9.88 -1.01 -8.99
CA LEU A 34 8.80 -1.30 -8.03
C LEU A 34 8.75 -0.24 -6.92
N GLN A 35 9.91 0.22 -6.45
CA GLN A 35 9.99 1.23 -5.41
C GLN A 35 9.52 2.61 -5.88
N GLU A 36 9.90 3.02 -7.09
CA GLU A 36 9.44 4.26 -7.71
C GLU A 36 7.92 4.28 -7.85
N VAL A 37 7.33 3.18 -8.33
CA VAL A 37 5.88 3.03 -8.48
C VAL A 37 5.17 2.98 -7.12
N LEU A 38 5.76 2.32 -6.11
CA LEU A 38 5.22 2.30 -4.73
C LEU A 38 5.25 3.68 -4.08
N ASN A 39 6.33 4.44 -4.26
CA ASN A 39 6.44 5.79 -3.75
C ASN A 39 5.37 6.70 -4.35
N TYR A 40 5.09 6.54 -5.65
CA TYR A 40 4.03 7.26 -6.34
C TYR A 40 2.64 6.82 -5.86
N ALA A 41 2.36 5.51 -5.77
CA ALA A 41 1.09 5.00 -5.25
C ALA A 41 0.81 5.49 -3.81
N ALA A 42 1.85 5.53 -2.98
CA ALA A 42 1.78 6.09 -1.62
C ALA A 42 1.46 7.59 -1.64
N LEU A 43 2.13 8.37 -2.48
CA LEU A 43 1.83 9.79 -2.67
C LEU A 43 0.39 10.04 -3.15
N MET A 44 -0.14 9.15 -3.98
CA MET A 44 -1.52 9.21 -4.49
C MET A 44 -2.56 8.65 -3.51
N GLY A 45 -2.14 8.03 -2.40
CA GLY A 45 -3.04 7.40 -1.43
C GLY A 45 -3.77 6.17 -1.98
N ASP A 46 -3.28 5.53 -3.05
CA ASP A 46 -3.91 4.39 -3.71
C ASP A 46 -3.56 3.08 -2.98
N ASP A 47 -4.34 2.76 -1.95
CA ASP A 47 -4.16 1.58 -1.10
C ASP A 47 -4.23 0.26 -1.86
N GLN A 48 -5.06 0.18 -2.91
CA GLN A 48 -5.21 -1.02 -3.73
C GLN A 48 -3.96 -1.27 -4.57
N SER A 49 -3.43 -0.24 -5.21
CA SER A 49 -2.17 -0.35 -5.97
C SER A 49 -0.98 -0.61 -5.06
N ILE A 50 -0.91 0.02 -3.89
CA ILE A 50 0.10 -0.28 -2.87
C ILE A 50 0.09 -1.76 -2.49
N ARG A 51 -1.10 -2.33 -2.25
CA ARG A 51 -1.24 -3.76 -1.97
C ARG A 51 -0.77 -4.64 -3.11
N VAL A 52 -1.14 -4.32 -4.34
CA VAL A 52 -0.69 -5.04 -5.53
C VAL A 52 0.84 -5.00 -5.65
N LEU A 53 1.47 -3.86 -5.40
CA LEU A 53 2.92 -3.71 -5.48
C LEU A 53 3.65 -4.56 -4.44
N PHE A 54 3.16 -4.59 -3.19
CA PHE A 54 3.74 -5.46 -2.17
C PHE A 54 3.57 -6.96 -2.50
N MET A 55 2.42 -7.36 -3.05
CA MET A 55 2.21 -8.74 -3.53
C MET A 55 3.17 -9.13 -4.67
N ASN A 56 3.72 -8.15 -5.38
CA ASN A 56 4.69 -8.35 -6.46
C ASN A 56 6.14 -8.03 -6.02
N GLY A 57 6.42 -7.96 -4.72
CA GLY A 57 7.78 -7.89 -4.18
C GLY A 57 8.33 -6.49 -3.90
N ALA A 58 7.52 -5.43 -4.01
CA ALA A 58 7.94 -4.11 -3.55
C ALA A 58 8.28 -4.15 -2.05
N ASN A 59 9.25 -3.34 -1.60
CA ASN A 59 9.64 -3.28 -0.19
C ASN A 59 8.91 -2.14 0.52
N ALA A 60 8.49 -2.36 1.76
CA ALA A 60 7.93 -1.30 2.58
C ALA A 60 9.06 -0.41 3.13
N THR A 61 9.28 0.75 2.50
CA THR A 61 10.36 1.67 2.85
C THR A 61 9.87 2.86 3.68
N THR A 62 10.82 3.55 4.33
CA THR A 62 10.55 4.81 5.04
C THR A 62 10.05 5.89 4.08
N GLU A 63 10.55 5.93 2.84
CA GLU A 63 10.14 6.92 1.84
C GLU A 63 8.69 6.72 1.40
N ALA A 64 8.28 5.49 1.09
CA ALA A 64 6.88 5.19 0.76
C ALA A 64 5.95 5.57 1.92
N TYR A 65 6.35 5.25 3.16
CA TYR A 65 5.59 5.63 4.35
C TYR A 65 5.47 7.16 4.50
N ALA A 66 6.55 7.91 4.28
CA ALA A 66 6.54 9.37 4.35
C ALA A 66 5.67 9.99 3.24
N ASN A 67 5.72 9.45 2.03
CA ASN A 67 4.90 9.91 0.90
C ASN A 67 3.40 9.72 1.16
N ALA A 68 3.01 8.68 1.89
CA ALA A 68 1.60 8.45 2.23
C ALA A 68 0.97 9.57 3.08
N PHE A 69 1.75 10.40 3.77
CA PHE A 69 1.25 11.57 4.52
C PHE A 69 1.34 12.89 3.77
N LYS A 70 1.95 12.91 2.58
CA LYS A 70 2.04 14.16 1.80
C LYS A 70 0.67 14.46 1.22
N THR A 71 0.17 15.66 1.50
CA THR A 71 -1.07 16.16 0.91
C THR A 71 -0.83 16.45 -0.57
N THR A 72 -1.59 15.81 -1.46
CA THR A 72 -1.67 16.18 -2.87
C THR A 72 -2.95 16.99 -3.10
N ALA A 73 -2.96 17.86 -4.12
CA ALA A 73 -4.12 18.69 -4.43
C ALA A 73 -5.35 17.91 -4.93
N THR A 74 -5.22 16.59 -5.15
CA THR A 74 -6.12 15.77 -5.95
C THR A 74 -6.92 14.72 -5.17
N GLN A 75 -6.66 14.50 -3.88
CA GLN A 75 -7.32 13.43 -3.10
C GLN A 75 -7.64 13.89 -1.66
N GLY A 76 -8.81 13.51 -1.14
CA GLY A 76 -9.24 13.80 0.24
C GLY A 76 -8.49 12.97 1.30
N HIS A 77 -8.47 13.45 2.55
CA HIS A 77 -7.68 12.91 3.68
C HIS A 77 -7.90 11.41 4.02
N GLY A 78 -8.93 10.75 3.49
CA GLY A 78 -9.29 9.37 3.83
C GLY A 78 -8.38 8.29 3.23
N GLY A 79 -8.00 8.39 1.94
CA GLY A 79 -7.20 7.35 1.25
C GLY A 79 -5.76 7.25 1.76
N HIS A 80 -5.17 8.40 2.05
CA HIS A 80 -3.81 8.53 2.59
C HIS A 80 -3.60 7.82 3.93
N THR A 81 -4.61 7.84 4.80
CA THR A 81 -4.51 7.23 6.15
C THR A 81 -4.40 5.71 6.06
N LEU A 82 -5.20 5.07 5.19
CA LEU A 82 -5.15 3.61 4.98
C LEU A 82 -3.84 3.18 4.32
N ALA A 83 -3.40 3.90 3.29
CA ALA A 83 -2.11 3.69 2.64
C ALA A 83 -0.95 3.72 3.66
N ALA A 84 -0.90 4.75 4.51
CA ALA A 84 0.14 4.89 5.52
C ALA A 84 0.11 3.78 6.58
N VAL A 85 -1.08 3.44 7.09
CA VAL A 85 -1.26 2.35 8.07
C VAL A 85 -0.79 1.02 7.48
N TYR A 86 -1.12 0.75 6.22
CA TYR A 86 -0.76 -0.49 5.56
C TYR A 86 0.75 -0.61 5.34
N ILE A 87 1.39 0.44 4.79
CA ILE A 87 2.86 0.49 4.61
C ILE A 87 3.58 0.33 5.95
N LYS A 88 3.13 1.04 7.00
CA LYS A 88 3.71 0.94 8.36
C LYS A 88 3.62 -0.47 8.91
N SER A 89 2.47 -1.13 8.72
CA SER A 89 2.23 -2.47 9.24
C SER A 89 3.16 -3.50 8.59
N ILE A 90 3.37 -3.42 7.27
CA ILE A 90 4.31 -4.29 6.56
C ILE A 90 5.75 -3.97 6.96
N LYS A 91 6.13 -2.69 7.00
CA LYS A 91 7.48 -2.25 7.39
C LYS A 91 7.86 -2.73 8.79
N ASN A 92 6.91 -2.73 9.71
CA ASN A 92 7.09 -3.20 11.08
C ASN A 92 6.86 -4.73 11.23
N LYS A 93 6.70 -5.46 10.11
CA LYS A 93 6.46 -6.92 10.07
C LYS A 93 5.24 -7.36 10.88
N LEU A 94 4.25 -6.48 11.05
CA LEU A 94 2.99 -6.77 11.72
C LEU A 94 2.04 -7.58 10.83
N ILE A 95 2.18 -7.41 9.52
CA ILE A 95 1.43 -8.16 8.50
C ILE A 95 2.39 -8.56 7.38
N ASP A 96 2.15 -9.73 6.81
CA ASP A 96 2.85 -10.20 5.62
C ASP A 96 2.00 -9.88 4.37
N PRO A 97 2.52 -9.06 3.43
CA PRO A 97 1.77 -8.66 2.24
C PRO A 97 1.50 -9.80 1.26
N SER A 98 2.23 -10.91 1.37
CA SER A 98 2.04 -12.09 0.53
C SER A 98 0.84 -12.95 0.98
N ILE A 99 0.34 -12.72 2.21
CA ILE A 99 -0.81 -13.43 2.75
C ILE A 99 -2.10 -12.75 2.26
N PRO A 100 -2.95 -13.45 1.47
CA PRO A 100 -4.26 -12.93 1.11
C PRO A 100 -5.11 -12.67 2.36
N LEU A 101 -5.96 -11.64 2.35
CA LEU A 101 -6.89 -11.35 3.46
C LEU A 101 -7.71 -12.58 3.89
N SER A 102 -8.07 -13.44 2.93
CA SER A 102 -8.78 -14.70 3.18
C SER A 102 -8.01 -15.72 4.02
N LYS A 103 -6.69 -15.55 4.17
CA LYS A 103 -5.81 -16.38 4.98
C LYS A 103 -5.35 -15.70 6.27
N LEU A 104 -5.70 -14.44 6.49
CA LEU A 104 -5.45 -13.76 7.75
C LEU A 104 -6.55 -14.19 8.74
N ASN A 105 -6.19 -14.98 9.76
CA ASN A 105 -7.06 -15.22 10.92
C ASN A 105 -7.12 -13.94 11.77
N LEU A 106 -7.89 -12.95 11.31
CA LEU A 106 -8.14 -11.72 12.03
C LEU A 106 -9.10 -12.01 13.19
N THR A 107 -8.56 -12.40 14.33
CA THR A 107 -9.34 -12.38 15.58
C THR A 107 -9.43 -10.93 16.02
N ILE A 108 -10.51 -10.24 15.65
CA ILE A 108 -10.74 -8.86 16.08
C ILE A 108 -11.19 -8.89 17.54
N SER A 109 -10.24 -8.77 18.47
CA SER A 109 -10.54 -8.58 19.89
C SER A 109 -10.79 -7.10 20.18
N TYR A 110 -12.07 -6.72 20.29
CA TYR A 110 -12.45 -5.42 20.83
C TYR A 110 -12.29 -5.44 22.36
N LYS A 111 -11.23 -4.84 22.89
CA LYS A 111 -11.20 -4.48 24.31
C LYS A 111 -12.02 -3.20 24.50
N ASN A 112 -13.26 -3.35 24.95
CA ASN A 112 -14.05 -2.21 25.44
C ASN A 112 -13.47 -1.77 26.80
N THR A 113 -12.77 -0.63 26.83
CA THR A 113 -12.16 -0.07 28.04
C THR A 113 -13.13 0.74 28.91
N LYS A 114 -14.45 0.69 28.66
CA LYS A 114 -15.45 1.34 29.52
C LYS A 114 -16.04 0.36 30.52
N ASN A 115 -15.32 0.08 31.61
CA ASN A 115 -15.89 -0.22 32.94
C ASN A 115 -14.76 -0.58 33.93
N THR A 116 -13.99 0.41 34.36
CA THR A 116 -13.35 0.35 35.69
C THR A 116 -14.18 1.21 36.62
N LYS A 117 -15.25 0.64 37.17
CA LYS A 117 -15.80 1.09 38.45
C LYS A 117 -15.02 0.37 39.54
N THR A 118 -14.17 1.11 40.24
CA THR A 118 -13.62 0.69 41.54
C THR A 118 -14.73 0.86 42.58
N ILE A 119 -14.99 -0.19 43.36
CA ILE A 119 -15.93 -0.19 44.49
C ILE A 119 -15.28 0.57 45.65
#